data_AF-A0A0E4H0Z7-F1
#
_entry.id   AF-A0A0E4H0Z7-F1
#
_cell.length_a   1.000
_cell.length_b   1.000
_cell.length_c   1.000
_cell.angle_alpha   90.00
_cell.angle_beta   90.00
_cell.angle_gamma   90.00
#
_symmetry.space_group_name_H-M   'P 1'
#
loop_
_entity.id
_entity.type
_entity.pdbx_description
1 polymer ?
#
loop_
_entity_poly.entity_id
_entity_poly.type
_entity_poly.pdbx_seq_one_letter_code
_entity_poly.pdbx_strand_id
1 'polypeptide(L)'
;MNNVLDAIPAEHRAVIIDELARLEPAMLTELRATKEPSSEQTRAVVDVLITEMMNNLGPDWRPNERGQAIEKAIGAYYSAWPTNE
;
A
#
# COMPACT_ATOMS: atom_id res chain seq x y z
N MET A 1 9.13 -15.20 -9.76
CA MET A 1 9.87 -14.81 -8.54
C MET A 1 8.85 -14.14 -7.64
N ASN A 2 8.68 -14.59 -6.39
CA ASN A 2 7.68 -14.02 -5.47
C ASN A 2 8.31 -12.81 -4.76
N ASN A 3 7.70 -11.64 -4.86
CA ASN A 3 8.13 -10.41 -4.18
C ASN A 3 7.11 -9.97 -3.11
N VAL A 4 7.39 -8.86 -2.43
CA VAL A 4 6.52 -8.31 -1.36
C VAL A 4 5.06 -8.18 -1.80
N LEU A 5 4.84 -7.72 -3.03
CA LEU A 5 3.50 -7.46 -3.55
C LEU A 5 2.77 -8.75 -3.89
N ASP A 6 3.46 -9.81 -4.31
CA ASP A 6 2.82 -11.06 -4.70
C ASP A 6 2.10 -11.78 -3.55
N ALA A 7 2.47 -11.49 -2.30
CA ALA A 7 1.78 -11.98 -1.09
C ALA A 7 0.40 -11.32 -0.86
N ILE A 8 0.10 -10.23 -1.58
CA ILE A 8 -1.13 -9.45 -1.43
C ILE A 8 -2.18 -9.91 -2.45
N PRO A 9 -3.46 -10.06 -2.06
CA PRO A 9 -4.55 -10.37 -3.00
C PRO A 9 -4.57 -9.43 -4.20
N ALA A 10 -4.87 -9.98 -5.39
CA ALA A 10 -4.67 -9.29 -6.66
C ALA A 10 -5.39 -7.93 -6.77
N GLU A 11 -6.60 -7.83 -6.21
CA GLU A 11 -7.40 -6.60 -6.23
C GLU A 11 -6.74 -5.47 -5.41
N HIS A 12 -6.21 -5.79 -4.23
CA HIS A 12 -5.52 -4.82 -3.36
C HIS A 12 -4.11 -4.51 -3.87
N ARG A 13 -3.43 -5.52 -4.41
CA ARG A 13 -2.12 -5.36 -5.04
C ARG A 13 -2.16 -4.38 -6.20
N ALA A 14 -3.20 -4.43 -7.04
CA ALA A 14 -3.36 -3.50 -8.16
C ALA A 14 -3.43 -2.05 -7.65
N VAL A 15 -4.21 -1.78 -6.60
CA VAL A 15 -4.32 -0.45 -5.99
C VAL A 15 -2.97 0.04 -5.48
N ILE A 16 -2.21 -0.82 -4.77
CA ILE A 16 -0.88 -0.46 -4.25
C ILE A 16 0.09 -0.14 -5.39
N ILE A 17 0.10 -0.96 -6.45
CA ILE A 17 0.95 -0.74 -7.62
C ILE A 17 0.60 0.59 -8.27
N ASP A 18 -0.68 0.90 -8.45
CA ASP A 18 -1.12 2.13 -9.10
C ASP A 18 -0.71 3.37 -8.28
N GLU A 19 -0.91 3.35 -6.96
CA GLU A 19 -0.52 4.48 -6.10
C GLU A 19 0.98 4.65 -6.03
N LEU A 20 1.74 3.58 -5.79
CA LEU A 20 3.20 3.67 -5.71
C LEU A 20 3.82 4.01 -7.06
N ALA A 21 3.27 3.56 -8.20
CA ALA A 21 3.76 3.97 -9.51
C ALA A 21 3.63 5.48 -9.74
N ARG A 22 2.57 6.10 -9.19
CA ARG A 22 2.30 7.53 -9.32
C ARG A 22 3.07 8.37 -8.31
N LEU A 23 3.12 7.93 -7.06
CA LEU A 23 3.67 8.69 -5.93
C LEU A 23 5.15 8.39 -5.69
N GLU A 24 5.52 7.11 -5.68
CA GLU A 24 6.83 6.62 -5.21
C GLU A 24 7.38 5.48 -6.10
N PRO A 25 7.69 5.76 -7.39
CA PRO A 25 8.07 4.71 -8.35
C PRO A 25 9.38 4.00 -7.99
N ALA A 26 10.27 4.67 -7.25
CA ALA A 26 11.49 4.07 -6.71
C ALA A 26 11.16 3.01 -5.65
N MET A 27 10.24 3.31 -4.73
CA MET A 27 9.75 2.36 -3.72
C MET A 27 9.09 1.15 -4.39
N LEU A 28 8.26 1.37 -5.41
CA LEU A 28 7.65 0.27 -6.17
C LEU A 28 8.71 -0.66 -6.79
N THR A 29 9.79 -0.09 -7.31
CA THR A 29 10.91 -0.85 -7.89
C THR A 29 11.60 -1.70 -6.83
N GLU A 30 11.85 -1.12 -5.66
CA GLU A 30 12.45 -1.82 -4.52
C GLU A 30 11.57 -2.98 -4.04
N LEU A 31 10.26 -2.76 -3.85
CA LEU A 31 9.33 -3.81 -3.41
C LEU A 31 9.25 -4.99 -4.37
N ARG A 32 9.41 -4.74 -5.68
CA ARG A 32 9.46 -5.80 -6.70
C ARG A 32 10.75 -6.63 -6.66
N ALA A 33 11.84 -6.05 -6.13
CA ALA A 33 13.11 -6.72 -5.93
C ALA A 33 13.22 -7.41 -4.56
N THR A 34 12.39 -7.01 -3.60
CA THR A 34 12.38 -7.53 -2.24
C THR A 34 11.44 -8.74 -2.11
N LYS A 35 11.88 -9.78 -1.39
CA LYS A 35 11.07 -10.98 -1.11
C LYS A 35 10.17 -10.80 0.11
N GLU A 36 10.67 -10.11 1.13
CA GLU A 36 10.02 -9.87 2.42
C GLU A 36 10.46 -8.47 2.89
N PRO A 37 9.53 -7.56 3.21
CA PRO A 37 9.86 -6.20 3.57
C PRO A 37 10.41 -6.13 5.00
N SER A 38 11.29 -5.16 5.27
CA SER A 38 11.60 -4.81 6.65
C SER A 38 10.41 -4.10 7.32
N SER A 39 10.41 -4.01 8.65
CA SER A 39 9.39 -3.22 9.37
C SER A 39 9.42 -1.75 8.96
N GLU A 40 10.61 -1.20 8.68
CA GLU A 40 10.77 0.17 8.18
C GLU A 40 10.19 0.34 6.78
N GLN A 41 10.45 -0.60 5.87
CA GLN A 41 9.88 -0.58 4.53
C GLN A 41 8.35 -0.73 4.56
N THR A 42 7.82 -1.56 5.46
CA THR A 42 6.37 -1.68 5.67
C THR A 42 5.76 -0.36 6.14
N ARG A 43 6.36 0.31 7.13
CA ARG A 43 5.92 1.62 7.60
C ARG A 43 5.94 2.65 6.47
N ALA A 44 7.04 2.72 5.72
CA ALA A 44 7.18 3.66 4.60
C ALA A 44 6.09 3.47 3.53
N VAL A 45 5.78 2.22 3.16
CA VAL A 45 4.68 1.92 2.21
C VAL A 45 3.34 2.37 2.77
N VAL A 46 3.06 2.04 4.03
CA VAL A 46 1.79 2.38 4.66
C VAL A 46 1.63 3.89 4.81
N ASP A 47 2.68 4.63 5.15
CA ASP A 47 2.63 6.08 5.30
C ASP A 47 2.26 6.78 3.98
N VAL A 48 2.81 6.31 2.86
CA VAL A 48 2.44 6.80 1.52
C VAL A 48 0.97 6.54 1.23
N LEU A 49 0.49 5.33 1.50
CA LEU A 49 -0.90 4.95 1.24
C LEU A 49 -1.89 5.66 2.17
N ILE A 50 -1.57 5.86 3.46
CA ILE A 50 -2.39 6.63 4.39
C ILE A 50 -2.50 8.07 3.94
N THR A 51 -1.37 8.68 3.55
CA THR A 51 -1.35 10.06 3.03
C THR A 51 -2.26 10.19 1.82
N GLU A 52 -2.19 9.25 0.88
CA GLU A 52 -3.04 9.27 -0.30
C GLU A 52 -4.52 8.99 0.01
N MET A 53 -4.82 8.07 0.94
CA MET A 53 -6.17 7.86 1.44
C MET A 53 -6.76 9.15 2.01
N MET A 54 -5.97 9.91 2.79
CA MET A 54 -6.37 11.20 3.35
C MET A 54 -6.56 12.30 2.28
N ASN A 55 -5.83 12.23 1.16
CA ASN A 55 -6.06 13.12 0.01
C ASN A 55 -7.36 12.80 -0.74
N ASN A 56 -7.94 11.62 -0.50
CA ASN A 56 -9.17 11.14 -1.14
C ASN A 56 -10.38 11.18 -0.20
N LEU A 57 -10.40 12.10 0.77
CA LEU A 57 -11.58 12.34 1.60
C LEU A 57 -12.66 13.11 0.82
N GLY A 58 -13.90 12.69 1.01
CA GLY A 58 -15.10 13.35 0.49
C GLY A 58 -15.65 14.42 1.45
N PRO A 59 -16.83 14.98 1.13
CA PRO A 59 -17.43 16.11 1.87
C PRO A 59 -17.65 15.87 3.37
N ASP A 60 -17.80 14.61 3.78
CA ASP A 60 -18.05 14.20 5.17
C ASP A 60 -16.79 13.73 5.90
N TRP A 61 -15.59 14.06 5.39
CA TRP A 61 -14.32 13.52 5.86
C TRP A 61 -14.23 12.00 5.81
N ARG A 62 -15.08 11.37 5.01
CA ARG A 62 -15.06 9.93 4.73
C ARG A 62 -14.30 9.68 3.44
N PRO A 63 -13.47 8.63 3.36
CA PRO A 63 -12.83 8.26 2.11
C PRO A 63 -13.87 8.08 1.01
N ASN A 64 -13.63 8.71 -0.15
CA ASN A 64 -14.39 8.48 -1.36
C ASN A 64 -14.12 7.04 -1.88
N GLU A 65 -14.67 6.66 -3.04
CA GLU A 65 -14.46 5.32 -3.60
C GLU A 65 -12.97 4.94 -3.73
N ARG A 66 -12.12 5.88 -4.17
CA ARG A 66 -10.66 5.66 -4.27
C ARG A 66 -10.02 5.53 -2.89
N GLY A 67 -10.37 6.42 -1.95
CA GLY A 67 -9.87 6.37 -0.59
C GLY A 67 -10.22 5.05 0.12
N GLN A 68 -11.43 4.52 -0.06
CA GLN A 68 -11.83 3.21 0.49
C GLN A 68 -11.06 2.05 -0.15
N ALA A 69 -10.75 2.14 -1.45
CA ALA A 69 -9.93 1.14 -2.12
C ALA A 69 -8.50 1.11 -1.52
N ILE A 70 -7.93 2.29 -1.24
CA ILE A 70 -6.61 2.43 -0.60
C ILE A 70 -6.64 1.92 0.84
N GLU A 71 -7.67 2.25 1.62
CA GLU A 71 -7.86 1.76 2.99
C GLU A 71 -7.87 0.23 3.06
N LYS A 72 -8.66 -0.41 2.19
CA LYS A 72 -8.68 -1.88 2.06
C LYS A 72 -7.33 -2.43 1.67
N ALA A 73 -6.61 -1.74 0.79
CA ALA A 73 -5.29 -2.15 0.35
C ALA A 73 -4.24 -2.07 1.48
N ILE A 74 -4.31 -1.05 2.34
CA ILE A 74 -3.50 -0.95 3.57
C ILE A 74 -3.77 -2.14 4.49
N GLY A 75 -5.05 -2.46 4.74
CA GLY A 75 -5.43 -3.62 5.56
C GLY A 75 -4.91 -4.95 5.00
N ALA A 76 -4.98 -5.12 3.68
CA ALA A 76 -4.45 -6.30 3.00
C ALA A 76 -2.90 -6.37 3.08
N TYR A 77 -2.22 -5.22 2.97
CA TYR A 77 -0.77 -5.15 3.13
C TYR A 77 -0.35 -5.59 4.54
N TYR A 78 -0.98 -5.06 5.59
CA TYR A 78 -0.70 -5.45 6.98
C TYR A 78 -1.02 -6.91 7.28
N SER A 79 -2.06 -7.47 6.65
CA SER A 79 -2.40 -8.88 6.79
C SER A 79 -1.32 -9.80 6.20
N ALA A 80 -0.65 -9.35 5.12
CA ALA A 80 0.47 -10.06 4.52
C ALA A 80 1.79 -9.84 5.27
N TRP A 81 2.01 -8.62 5.76
CA TRP A 81 3.27 -8.18 6.39
C TRP A 81 3.01 -7.45 7.72
N PRO A 82 2.71 -8.18 8.80
CA PRO A 82 2.49 -7.58 10.11
C PRO A 82 3.78 -6.94 10.64
N THR A 83 3.72 -5.71 11.14
CA THR A 83 4.83 -5.12 11.89
C THR A 83 4.67 -5.45 13.36
N ASN A 84 5.65 -6.14 13.93
CA ASN A 84 5.80 -6.18 15.38
C ASN A 84 6.34 -4.81 15.82
N GLU A 85 5.60 -4.10 16.67
CA GLU A 85 6.17 -3.00 17.45
C GLU A 85 7.04 -3.52 18.60
#